data_AF-A0A183G055-F1
#
_entry.id   AF-A0A183G055-F1
#
_cell.length_a   1.000
_cell.length_b   1.000
_cell.length_c   1.000
_cell.angle_alpha   90.00
_cell.angle_beta   90.00
_cell.angle_gamma   90.00
#
_symmetry.space_group_name_H-M   'P 1'
#
loop_
_entity.id
_entity.type
_entity.pdbx_description
1 polymer ?
#
loop_
_entity_poly.entity_id
_entity_poly.type
_entity_poly.pdbx_seq_one_letter_code
_entity_poly.pdbx_strand_id
1 'polypeptide(L)'
;MDAITRDLQRAAPWTLLYADDVMLACEDKAELERQAQAWCDRLALFGLKLNVKRTGYLMTDVNEHGSIKTNGTELSRVTSFKYLGSTVTSDGSLNLEVNARVSAAWSKWRSLTGVLCDKTIPEYLKSKVYRAVVRPVATYGAGP
;
A
#
# COMPACT_ATOMS: atom_id res chain seq x y z
N MET A 1 4.48 -17.98 1.00
CA MET A 1 3.26 -17.19 1.30
C MET A 1 2.06 -17.78 0.59
N ASP A 2 1.95 -17.67 -0.74
CA ASP A 2 0.73 -18.07 -1.46
C ASP A 2 0.28 -19.54 -1.25
N ALA A 3 1.20 -20.50 -1.42
CA ALA A 3 0.85 -21.92 -1.25
C ALA A 3 0.46 -22.31 0.19
N ILE A 4 0.97 -21.59 1.19
CA ILE A 4 0.73 -21.90 2.61
C ILE A 4 -0.51 -21.19 3.16
N THR A 5 -1.02 -20.15 2.51
CA THR A 5 -2.22 -19.42 2.98
C THR A 5 -3.40 -19.51 2.04
N ARG A 6 -3.32 -20.36 1.00
CA ARG A 6 -4.34 -20.52 -0.05
C ARG A 6 -5.76 -20.75 0.50
N ASP A 7 -5.87 -21.49 1.59
CA ASP A 7 -7.14 -21.78 2.27
C ASP A 7 -7.76 -20.57 2.98
N LEU A 8 -6.95 -19.57 3.33
CA LEU A 8 -7.38 -18.33 3.97
C LEU A 8 -7.63 -17.19 2.97
N GLN A 9 -7.22 -17.35 1.71
CA GLN A 9 -7.31 -16.30 0.72
C GLN A 9 -8.74 -16.15 0.19
N ARG A 10 -9.18 -14.90 0.10
CA ARG A 10 -10.42 -14.50 -0.58
C ARG A 10 -10.07 -13.75 -1.86
N ALA A 11 -10.94 -13.83 -2.87
CA ALA A 11 -10.75 -13.09 -4.11
C ALA A 11 -10.64 -11.58 -3.85
N ALA A 12 -9.93 -10.87 -4.73
CA ALA A 12 -9.82 -9.42 -4.64
C ALA A 12 -11.21 -8.76 -4.58
N PRO A 13 -11.41 -7.72 -3.75
CA PRO A 13 -10.40 -6.96 -3.01
C PRO A 13 -10.13 -7.45 -1.56
N TRP A 14 -10.68 -8.58 -1.14
CA TRP A 14 -10.71 -9.01 0.26
C TRP A 14 -9.36 -9.47 0.81
N THR A 15 -8.54 -10.11 -0.03
CA THR A 15 -7.17 -10.50 0.31
C THR A 15 -6.24 -10.09 -0.82
N LEU A 16 -5.21 -9.30 -0.52
CA LEU A 16 -4.14 -8.98 -1.45
C LEU A 16 -2.81 -9.48 -0.87
N LEU A 17 -2.02 -10.14 -1.71
CA LEU A 17 -0.73 -10.70 -1.34
C LEU A 17 0.34 -10.26 -2.32
N TYR A 18 1.48 -9.84 -1.78
CA TYR A 18 2.67 -9.57 -2.56
C TYR A 18 3.92 -9.78 -1.72
N ALA A 19 4.76 -10.74 -2.12
CA ALA A 19 5.94 -11.16 -1.34
C ALA A 19 5.58 -11.43 0.14
N ASP A 20 6.11 -10.64 1.08
CA ASP A 20 5.83 -10.70 2.52
C ASP A 20 4.69 -9.77 2.98
N ASP A 21 4.22 -8.87 2.11
CA ASP A 21 3.12 -7.94 2.42
C ASP A 21 1.75 -8.63 2.20
N VAL A 22 0.86 -8.47 3.19
CA VAL A 22 -0.51 -8.99 3.19
C VAL A 22 -1.47 -7.87 3.52
N MET A 23 -2.52 -7.70 2.70
CA MET A 23 -3.66 -6.83 3.00
C MET A 23 -4.92 -7.67 3.21
N LEU A 24 -5.61 -7.45 4.32
CA LEU A 24 -6.92 -8.02 4.61
C LEU A 24 -7.95 -6.90 4.63
N ALA A 25 -9.05 -7.07 3.90
CA ALA A 25 -10.23 -6.22 3.99
C ALA A 25 -11.41 -7.06 4.48
N CYS A 26 -12.23 -6.47 5.35
CA CYS A 26 -13.43 -7.06 5.91
C CYS A 26 -14.48 -5.95 6.09
N GLU A 27 -15.76 -6.32 6.10
CA GLU A 27 -16.86 -5.37 6.31
C GLU A 27 -17.04 -5.03 7.79
N ASP A 28 -16.71 -5.97 8.67
CA ASP A 28 -16.84 -5.82 10.11
C ASP A 28 -15.51 -6.05 10.84
N LYS A 29 -15.34 -5.35 11.96
CA LYS A 29 -14.17 -5.41 12.82
C LYS A 29 -13.91 -6.82 13.38
N ALA A 30 -14.97 -7.53 13.78
CA ALA A 30 -14.83 -8.83 14.42
C ALA A 30 -14.30 -9.89 13.44
N GLU A 31 -14.74 -9.85 12.19
CA GLU A 31 -14.23 -10.65 11.08
C GLU A 31 -12.78 -10.28 10.77
N LEU A 32 -12.42 -8.99 10.76
CA LEU A 32 -11.03 -8.57 10.55
C LEU A 32 -10.10 -9.14 11.62
N GLU A 33 -10.50 -9.07 12.90
CA GLU A 33 -9.73 -9.64 14.01
C GLU A 33 -9.61 -11.16 13.90
N ARG A 34 -10.71 -11.86 13.57
CA ARG A 34 -10.72 -13.32 13.39
C ARG A 34 -9.82 -13.75 12.24
N GLN A 35 -9.88 -13.06 11.10
CA GLN A 35 -9.00 -13.36 9.97
C GLN A 35 -7.55 -13.03 10.30
N ALA A 36 -7.26 -11.87 10.89
CA ALA A 36 -5.90 -11.52 11.28
C ALA A 36 -5.29 -12.57 12.24
N GLN A 37 -6.09 -13.11 13.16
CA GLN A 37 -5.67 -14.21 14.04
C GLN A 37 -5.43 -15.50 13.26
N ALA A 38 -6.34 -15.92 12.38
CA ALA A 38 -6.18 -17.13 11.57
C ALA A 38 -4.92 -17.06 10.69
N TRP A 39 -4.61 -15.89 10.13
CA TRP A 39 -3.37 -15.64 9.40
C TRP A 39 -2.15 -15.76 10.30
N CYS A 40 -2.18 -15.18 11.51
CA CYS A 40 -1.09 -15.30 12.46
C CYS A 40 -0.80 -16.77 12.84
N ASP A 41 -1.85 -17.54 13.12
CA ASP A 41 -1.73 -18.95 13.49
C ASP A 41 -1.16 -19.78 12.34
N ARG A 42 -1.68 -19.56 11.12
CA ARG A 42 -1.20 -20.25 9.92
C ARG A 42 0.25 -19.93 9.61
N LEU A 43 0.67 -18.68 9.75
CA LEU A 43 2.05 -18.27 9.54
C LEU A 43 2.98 -18.88 10.60
N ALA A 44 2.54 -18.93 11.86
CA ALA A 44 3.30 -19.52 12.95
C ALA A 44 3.59 -21.02 12.73
N LEU A 45 2.67 -21.77 12.11
CA LEU A 45 2.88 -23.19 11.75
C LEU A 45 4.08 -23.41 10.81
N PHE A 46 4.48 -22.39 10.04
CA PHE A 46 5.64 -22.44 9.16
C PHE A 46 6.83 -21.64 9.70
N GLY A 47 6.82 -21.27 10.98
CA GLY A 47 7.88 -20.50 11.61
C GLY A 47 7.94 -19.03 11.17
N LEU A 48 6.87 -18.51 10.56
CA LEU A 48 6.75 -17.10 10.19
C LEU A 48 6.05 -16.32 11.30
N LYS A 49 6.45 -15.07 11.50
CA LYS A 49 5.92 -14.20 12.56
C LYS A 49 5.47 -12.86 12.00
N LEU A 50 4.30 -12.40 12.43
CA LEU A 50 3.80 -11.07 12.11
C LEU A 50 4.71 -9.98 12.71
N ASN A 51 5.07 -8.99 11.89
CA ASN A 51 5.75 -7.80 12.36
C ASN A 51 4.74 -6.75 12.86
N VAL A 52 4.32 -6.89 14.11
CA VAL A 52 3.34 -6.00 14.76
C VAL A 52 3.68 -4.52 14.60
N LYS A 53 4.97 -4.14 14.62
CA LYS A 53 5.38 -2.73 14.47
C LYS A 53 5.10 -2.15 13.08
N ARG A 54 5.08 -3.01 12.05
CA ARG A 54 4.78 -2.62 10.67
C ARG A 54 3.32 -2.86 10.31
N THR A 55 2.58 -3.65 11.09
CA THR A 55 1.18 -3.96 10.87
C THR A 55 0.30 -2.91 11.53
N GLY A 56 -0.53 -2.24 10.74
CA GLY A 56 -1.59 -1.37 11.22
C GLY A 56 -2.94 -1.78 10.64
N TYR A 57 -4.02 -1.27 11.24
CA TYR A 57 -5.37 -1.42 10.70
C TYR A 57 -6.02 -0.06 10.47
N LEU A 58 -6.91 0.00 9.47
CA LEU A 58 -7.75 1.15 9.16
C LEU A 58 -9.21 0.79 9.38
N MET A 59 -10.01 1.78 9.76
CA MET A 59 -11.47 1.69 9.81
C MET A 59 -12.04 2.97 9.22
N THR A 60 -13.04 2.83 8.36
CA THR A 60 -13.80 3.93 7.77
C THR A 60 -14.70 4.61 8.79
N ASP A 61 -15.23 3.86 9.75
CA ASP A 61 -16.05 4.41 10.82
C ASP A 61 -15.18 4.98 11.95
N VAL A 62 -15.21 6.30 12.11
CA VAL A 62 -14.47 7.04 13.14
C VAL A 62 -15.04 6.80 14.54
N ASN A 63 -16.32 6.44 14.64
CA ASN A 63 -17.03 6.22 15.89
C ASN A 63 -16.93 4.78 16.40
N GLU A 64 -16.42 3.86 15.59
CA GLU A 64 -16.24 2.48 16.02
C GLU A 64 -15.08 2.38 17.03
N HIS A 65 -15.42 1.97 18.25
CA HIS A 65 -14.51 1.91 19.38
C HIS A 65 -13.86 0.53 19.55
N GLY A 66 -12.73 0.54 20.27
CA GLY A 66 -11.97 -0.64 20.63
C GLY A 66 -10.87 -1.00 19.64
N SER A 67 -10.11 -2.03 19.99
CA SER A 67 -8.91 -2.42 19.27
C SER A 67 -9.04 -3.79 18.63
N ILE A 68 -8.12 -4.05 17.69
CA ILE A 68 -7.91 -5.36 17.09
C ILE A 68 -6.64 -5.94 17.71
N LYS A 69 -6.72 -7.18 18.19
CA LYS A 69 -5.61 -7.91 18.79
C LYS A 69 -5.29 -9.15 17.97
N THR A 70 -4.00 -9.44 17.85
CA THR A 70 -3.49 -10.68 17.26
C THR A 70 -2.46 -11.28 18.20
N ASN A 71 -2.60 -12.56 18.56
CA ASN A 71 -1.77 -13.23 19.57
C ASN A 71 -1.64 -12.42 20.89
N GLY A 72 -2.75 -11.83 21.34
CA GLY A 72 -2.80 -10.98 22.54
C GLY A 72 -2.10 -9.62 22.40
N THR A 73 -1.52 -9.30 21.24
CA THR A 73 -0.86 -8.03 20.97
C THR A 73 -1.79 -7.11 20.19
N GLU A 74 -1.94 -5.88 20.66
CA GLU A 74 -2.78 -4.86 20.04
C GLU A 74 -2.14 -4.29 18.77
N LEU A 75 -2.88 -4.28 17.67
CA LEU A 75 -2.46 -3.64 16.42
C LEU A 75 -2.71 -2.13 16.51
N SER A 76 -1.85 -1.33 15.88
CA SER A 76 -2.03 0.12 15.84
C SER A 76 -3.13 0.51 14.85
N ARG A 77 -4.11 1.28 15.32
CA ARG A 77 -5.07 1.97 14.45
C ARG A 77 -4.36 3.13 13.75
N VAL A 78 -4.47 3.22 12.44
CA VAL A 78 -3.88 4.29 11.64
C VAL A 78 -4.93 4.97 10.76
N THR A 79 -4.71 6.24 10.43
CA THR A 79 -5.55 7.03 9.51
C THR A 79 -5.09 6.95 8.06
N SER A 80 -3.83 6.56 7.86
CA SER A 80 -3.28 6.27 6.54
C SER A 80 -2.25 5.14 6.63
N PHE A 81 -2.17 4.32 5.60
CA PHE A 81 -1.20 3.23 5.50
C PHE A 81 -0.71 3.08 4.07
N LYS A 82 0.56 2.74 3.91
CA LYS A 82 1.17 2.52 2.60
C LYS A 82 1.28 1.03 2.31
N TYR A 83 0.61 0.60 1.24
CA TYR A 83 0.67 -0.76 0.72
C TYR A 83 1.20 -0.74 -0.72
N LEU A 84 2.30 -1.46 -0.99
CA LEU A 84 2.96 -1.53 -2.31
C LEU A 84 3.23 -0.17 -2.96
N GLY A 85 3.60 0.80 -2.13
CA GLY A 85 3.89 2.16 -2.55
C GLY A 85 2.68 3.08 -2.67
N SER A 86 1.45 2.56 -2.63
CA SER A 86 0.20 3.33 -2.67
C SER A 86 -0.35 3.56 -1.26
N THR A 87 -0.85 4.76 -1.00
CA THR A 87 -1.37 5.16 0.30
C THR A 87 -2.88 5.02 0.34
N VAL A 88 -3.38 4.26 1.31
CA VAL A 88 -4.81 4.12 1.61
C VAL A 88 -5.11 4.91 2.87
N THR A 89 -6.20 5.66 2.88
CA THR A 89 -6.64 6.46 4.03
C THR A 89 -7.97 5.95 4.58
N SER A 90 -8.20 6.18 5.87
CA SER A 90 -9.44 5.77 6.54
C SER A 90 -10.68 6.46 5.99
N ASP A 91 -10.55 7.69 5.49
CA ASP A 91 -11.65 8.45 4.88
C ASP A 91 -11.87 8.14 3.40
N GLY A 92 -11.09 7.21 2.82
CA GLY A 92 -11.13 6.89 1.39
C GLY A 92 -10.61 8.00 0.46
N SER A 93 -10.03 9.07 1.01
CA SER A 93 -9.50 10.20 0.26
C SER A 93 -8.22 9.84 -0.52
N LEU A 94 -8.21 10.19 -1.81
CA LEU A 94 -7.02 10.04 -2.65
C LEU A 94 -6.03 11.21 -2.50
N ASN A 95 -6.37 12.26 -1.75
CA ASN A 95 -5.57 13.49 -1.69
C ASN A 95 -4.13 13.24 -1.22
N LEU A 96 -3.95 12.37 -0.22
CA LEU A 96 -2.62 12.06 0.31
C LEU A 96 -1.75 11.33 -0.74
N GLU A 97 -2.35 10.36 -1.44
CA GLU A 97 -1.68 9.60 -2.49
C GLU A 97 -1.35 10.49 -3.70
N VAL A 98 -2.32 11.28 -4.18
CA VAL A 98 -2.14 12.19 -5.32
C VAL A 98 -1.02 13.20 -5.00
N ASN A 99 -1.04 13.82 -3.83
CA ASN A 99 -0.01 14.77 -3.43
C ASN A 99 1.37 14.10 -3.32
N ALA A 100 1.45 12.87 -2.81
CA ALA A 100 2.69 12.10 -2.76
C ALA A 100 3.24 11.81 -4.17
N ARG A 101 2.37 11.40 -5.12
CA ARG A 101 2.75 11.14 -6.52
C ARG A 101 3.22 12.40 -7.23
N VAL A 102 2.49 13.51 -7.08
CA VAL A 102 2.87 14.81 -7.66
C VAL A 102 4.22 15.25 -7.12
N SER A 103 4.44 15.15 -5.81
CA SER A 103 5.70 15.54 -5.17
C SER A 103 6.88 14.66 -5.62
N ALA A 104 6.65 13.36 -5.76
CA ALA A 104 7.66 12.41 -6.24
C ALA A 104 8.00 12.66 -7.72
N ALA A 105 6.99 12.86 -8.57
CA ALA A 105 7.17 13.17 -9.99
C ALA A 105 7.89 14.51 -10.17
N TRP A 106 7.52 15.53 -9.39
CA TRP A 106 8.18 16.83 -9.40
C TRP A 106 9.65 16.72 -8.98
N SER A 107 9.94 15.96 -7.93
CA SER A 107 11.31 15.71 -7.49
C SER A 107 12.12 14.96 -8.55
N LYS A 108 11.51 14.00 -9.24
CA LYS A 108 12.16 13.29 -10.33
C LYS A 108 12.41 14.18 -11.54
N TRP A 109 11.44 15.01 -11.93
CA TRP A 109 11.61 16.01 -12.98
C TRP A 109 12.75 16.99 -12.65
N ARG A 110 12.82 17.50 -11.41
CA ARG A 110 13.89 18.40 -10.95
C ARG A 110 15.28 17.77 -11.08
N SER A 111 15.41 16.46 -10.84
CA SER A 111 16.68 15.76 -11.03
C SER A 111 17.13 15.64 -12.50
N LEU A 112 16.24 15.93 -13.46
CA LEU A 112 16.46 15.78 -14.90
C LEU A 112 16.49 17.12 -15.63
N THR A 113 16.51 18.25 -14.92
CA THR A 113 16.53 19.59 -15.55
C THR A 113 17.72 19.78 -16.49
N GLY A 114 18.87 19.18 -16.18
CA GLY A 114 20.04 19.19 -17.06
C GLY A 114 19.83 18.51 -18.42
N VAL A 115 18.79 17.67 -18.57
CA VAL A 115 18.38 17.09 -19.85
C VAL A 115 17.14 17.79 -20.40
N LEU A 116 16.13 17.98 -19.55
CA LEU A 116 14.82 18.49 -19.95
C LEU A 116 14.84 19.99 -20.28
N CYS A 117 15.70 20.78 -19.64
CA CYS A 117 15.82 22.22 -19.86
C CYS A 117 17.00 22.60 -20.77
N ASP A 118 17.82 21.63 -21.21
CA ASP A 118 18.95 21.89 -22.09
C ASP A 118 18.47 22.19 -23.52
N LYS A 119 18.83 23.35 -24.06
CA LYS A 119 18.43 23.78 -25.41
C LYS A 119 19.12 23.02 -26.53
N THR A 120 20.25 22.36 -26.25
CA THR A 120 21.02 21.56 -27.22
C THR A 120 20.41 20.18 -27.47
N ILE A 121 19.60 19.69 -26.54
CA ILE A 121 18.98 18.36 -26.63
C ILE A 121 17.68 18.44 -27.46
N PRO A 122 17.52 17.59 -28.48
CA PRO A 122 16.30 17.52 -29.27
C PRO A 122 15.04 17.22 -28.43
N GLU A 123 13.93 17.86 -28.79
CA GLU A 123 12.63 17.76 -28.10
C GLU A 123 12.12 16.31 -27.99
N TYR A 124 12.31 15.51 -29.04
CA TYR A 124 11.86 14.12 -29.05
C TYR A 124 12.58 13.24 -28.01
N LEU A 125 13.86 13.52 -27.73
CA LEU A 125 14.62 12.82 -26.68
C LEU A 125 14.15 13.24 -25.29
N LYS A 126 13.90 14.54 -25.07
CA LYS A 126 13.31 15.04 -23.81
C LYS A 126 11.96 14.41 -23.54
N SER A 127 11.10 14.33 -24.56
CA SER A 127 9.80 13.67 -24.48
C SER A 127 9.94 12.19 -24.12
N LYS A 128 10.91 11.48 -24.72
CA LYS A 128 11.21 10.08 -24.39
C LYS A 128 11.66 9.92 -22.94
N VAL A 129 12.56 10.78 -22.46
CA VAL A 129 13.04 10.79 -21.07
C VAL A 129 11.89 11.07 -20.09
N TYR A 130 11.07 12.10 -20.36
CA TYR A 130 9.90 12.42 -19.55
C TYR A 130 8.93 11.24 -19.45
N ARG A 131 8.57 10.63 -20.58
CA ARG A 131 7.65 9.48 -20.64
C ARG A 131 8.21 8.23 -19.96
N ALA A 132 9.52 8.02 -20.02
CA ALA A 132 10.18 6.86 -19.44
C ALA A 132 10.45 7.00 -17.93
N VAL A 133 10.65 8.22 -17.43
CA VAL A 133 11.20 8.43 -16.08
C VAL A 133 10.28 9.25 -15.17
N VAL A 134 9.63 10.29 -15.68
CA VAL A 134 8.80 11.19 -14.85
C VAL A 134 7.35 10.72 -14.85
N ARG A 135 6.78 10.44 -16.03
CA ARG A 135 5.38 10.01 -16.17
C ARG A 135 5.04 8.77 -15.33
N PRO A 136 5.85 7.68 -15.32
CA PRO A 136 5.50 6.48 -14.56
C PRO A 136 5.43 6.74 -13.05
N VAL A 137 6.22 7.68 -12.52
CA VAL A 137 6.18 8.06 -11.11
C VAL A 137 4.86 8.76 -10.77
N ALA A 138 4.39 9.63 -11.66
CA ALA A 138 3.13 10.35 -11.50
C ALA A 138 1.92 9.44 -11.65
N THR A 139 1.99 8.44 -12.54
CA THR A 139 0.86 7.57 -12.89
C THR A 139 0.87 6.23 -12.17
N TYR A 140 1.83 5.96 -11.29
CA TYR A 140 1.87 4.71 -10.54
C TYR A 140 0.59 4.55 -9.71
N GLY A 141 -0.05 3.38 -9.81
CA GLY A 141 -1.31 3.09 -9.11
C GLY A 141 -2.56 3.62 -9.81
N ALA A 142 -2.42 4.48 -10.83
CA ALA A 142 -3.51 4.80 -11.74
C ALA A 142 -3.57 3.70 -12.81
N GLY A 143 -4.62 2.87 -12.79
CA GLY A 143 -4.85 1.87 -13.82
C GLY A 143 -5.03 2.51 -15.22
N PRO A 144 -4.84 1.73 -16.29
CA PRO A 144 -5.29 2.11 -17.64
C PRO A 144 -6.81 2.20 -17.74
#